data_AF-A0A9E2FYP8-F1
#
_entry.id   AF-A0A9E2FYP8-F1
#
_cell.length_a   1.000
_cell.length_b   1.000
_cell.length_c   1.000
_cell.angle_alpha   90.00
_cell.angle_beta   90.00
_cell.angle_gamma   90.00
#
_symmetry.space_group_name_H-M   'P 1'
#
loop_
_entity.id
_entity.type
_entity.pdbx_description
1 polymer ?
#
loop_
_entity_poly.entity_id
_entity_poly.type
_entity_poly.pdbx_seq_one_letter_code
_entity_poly.pdbx_strand_id
1 'polypeptide(L)' 'MKLILLAPPGAGNDTATKMLSKINDSVLISTGNILRGAVQTGTSGDLAAHGTKKEIGI' A
#
# COMPACT_ATOMS: atom_id res chain seq x y z
N MET A 1 7.49 17.67 2.05
CA MET A 1 7.67 17.64 0.58
C MET A 1 6.51 16.86 -0.04
N LYS A 2 6.12 17.11 -1.29
CA LYS A 2 5.13 16.29 -2.02
C LYS A 2 5.86 15.51 -3.11
N LEU A 3 5.87 14.18 -3.02
CA LEU A 3 6.58 13.29 -3.93
C LEU A 3 5.70 12.06 -4.23
N ILE A 4 5.70 11.63 -5.48
CA ILE A 4 5.06 10.39 -5.93
C ILE A 4 6.16 9.48 -6.45
N LEU A 5 6.20 8.24 -5.96
CA LEU A 5 7.17 7.25 -6.43
C LEU A 5 6.44 6.17 -7.22
N LEU A 6 6.87 5.97 -8.47
CA LEU A 6 6.32 4.99 -9.40
C LEU A 6 7.37 3.92 -9.63
N ALA A 7 7.02 2.66 -9.37
CA ALA A 7 7.90 1.53 -9.59
C ALA A 7 7.06 0.24 -9.74
N PRO A 8 7.58 -0.78 -10.44
CA PRO A 8 6.92 -2.09 -10.51
C PRO A 8 6.84 -2.75 -9.13
N PRO A 9 5.93 -3.73 -8.94
CA PRO A 9 5.84 -4.48 -7.68
C PRO A 9 7.17 -5.17 -7.38
N GLY A 10 7.61 -5.09 -6.12
CA GLY A 10 8.89 -5.67 -5.68
C GLY A 10 10.12 -4.80 -5.88
N ALA A 11 10.02 -3.64 -6.53
CA ALA A 11 11.17 -2.72 -6.76
C ALA A 11 11.66 -1.96 -5.50
N GLY A 12 11.09 -2.21 -4.33
CA GLY A 12 11.54 -1.60 -3.08
C GLY A 12 11.05 -0.17 -2.83
N ASN A 13 9.98 0.27 -3.51
CA ASN A 13 9.41 1.61 -3.35
C ASN A 13 9.00 1.92 -1.89
N ASP A 14 8.38 0.95 -1.21
CA ASP A 14 8.01 1.06 0.20
C ASP A 14 9.24 1.26 1.12
N THR A 15 10.39 0.70 0.76
CA THR A 15 11.64 0.87 1.51
C THR A 15 12.18 2.29 1.34
N ALA A 16 12.24 2.78 0.10
CA ALA A 16 12.71 4.12 -0.21
C ALA A 16 11.84 5.20 0.44
N THR A 17 10.51 5.06 0.38
CA THR A 17 9.58 6.00 1.00
C THR A 17 9.70 6.07 2.53
N LYS A 18 9.90 4.93 3.20
CA LYS A 18 10.16 4.90 4.66
C LYS A 18 11.46 5.62 5.02
N MET A 19 12.51 5.46 4.22
CA MET A 19 13.77 6.18 4.43
C MET A 19 13.58 7.69 4.24
N LEU A 20 12.91 8.09 3.16
CA LEU A 20 12.59 9.50 2.90
C LEU A 20 11.76 10.13 4.02
N SER A 21 10.78 9.40 4.53
CA SER A 21 9.93 9.86 5.64
C SER A 21 10.75 10.13 6.91
N LYS A 22 11.79 9.33 7.20
CA LYS A 22 12.70 9.56 8.34
C LYS A 22 13.64 10.76 8.16
N ILE A 23 13.94 11.14 6.91
CA ILE A 23 14.88 12.23 6.62
C ILE A 23 14.22 13.59 6.77
N ASN A 24 12.93 13.70 6.47
CA ASN A 24 12.25 14.98 6.35
C ASN A 24 10.87 15.02 7.03
N ASP A 25 10.59 14.05 7.89
CA ASP A 25 9.32 13.89 8.63
C ASP A 25 8.06 13.94 7.75
N SER A 26 8.18 13.53 6.48
CA SER A 26 7.03 13.50 5.58
C SER A 26 6.10 12.34 5.91
N VAL A 27 4.80 12.59 5.76
CA VAL A 27 3.77 11.57 5.89
C VAL A 27 3.81 10.65 4.67
N LEU A 28 3.90 9.33 4.91
CA LEU A 28 3.80 8.30 3.89
C LEU A 28 2.34 7.95 3.60
N ILE A 29 1.89 8.17 2.36
CA ILE A 29 0.59 7.72 1.86
C ILE A 29 0.82 6.60 0.85
N SER A 30 0.43 5.38 1.21
CA SER A 30 0.55 4.20 0.34
C SER A 30 -0.80 3.52 0.19
N THR A 31 -1.32 3.48 -1.04
CA THR A 31 -2.59 2.80 -1.36
C THR A 31 -2.56 1.34 -0.93
N GLY A 32 -1.42 0.67 -1.07
CA GLY A 32 -1.25 -0.72 -0.62
C GLY A 32 -1.39 -0.89 0.89
N ASN A 33 -0.81 0.01 1.70
CA ASN A 33 -0.95 -0.06 3.16
C ASN A 33 -2.37 0.29 3.61
N ILE A 34 -2.98 1.31 2.99
CA ILE A 34 -4.35 1.74 3.31
C ILE A 34 -5.33 0.60 3.03
N LEU A 35 -5.27 0.01 1.84
CA LEU A 35 -6.14 -1.12 1.47
C LEU A 35 -5.88 -2.36 2.33
N ARG A 36 -4.63 -2.71 2.62
CA ARG A 36 -4.33 -3.87 3.50
C ARG A 36 -4.81 -3.66 4.93
N GLY A 37 -4.62 -2.46 5.47
CA GLY A 37 -5.08 -2.12 6.82
C GLY A 37 -6.60 -2.13 6.91
N ALA A 38 -7.27 -1.57 5.91
CA ALA A 38 -8.72 -1.57 5.84
C ALA A 38 -9.26 -3.03 5.81
N VAL A 39 -8.71 -3.90 4.95
CA VAL A 39 -9.03 -5.35 4.92
C VAL A 39 -8.87 -6.01 6.28
N GLN A 40 -7.80 -5.69 7.02
CA GLN A 40 -7.58 -6.24 8.37
C GLN A 40 -8.61 -5.74 9.40
N THR A 41 -9.09 -4.51 9.25
CA THR A 41 -10.12 -3.92 10.14
C THR A 41 -11.55 -4.29 9.77
N GLY A 42 -11.77 -4.95 8.63
CA GLY A 42 -13.08 -5.40 8.17
C GLY A 42 -14.02 -4.25 7.78
N THR A 43 -13.48 -3.12 7.31
CA THR A 43 -14.33 -1.99 6.90
C THR A 43 -14.98 -2.24 5.54
N SER A 44 -16.24 -1.84 5.40
CA SER A 44 -17.16 -2.31 4.34
C SER A 44 -16.73 -1.98 2.91
N GLY A 45 -15.79 -1.04 2.72
CA GLY A 45 -15.24 -0.68 1.41
C GLY A 45 -14.24 -1.69 0.83
N ASP A 46 -13.72 -2.61 1.65
CA ASP A 46 -12.61 -3.52 1.30
C ASP A 46 -12.98 -4.78 0.54
N LEU A 47 -14.26 -5.14 0.59
CA LEU A 47 -14.79 -6.27 -0.17
C LEU A 47 -14.71 -6.02 -1.68
N ALA A 48 -14.69 -4.77 -2.15
CA ALA A 48 -14.51 -4.47 -3.57
C ALA A 48 -13.06 -4.65 -4.05
N ALA A 49 -12.07 -4.56 -3.15
CA ALA A 49 -10.67 -4.87 -3.45
C ALA A 49 -10.39 -6.38 -3.52
N HIS A 50 -11.36 -7.25 -3.20
CA HIS A 50 -11.29 -8.70 -3.34
C HIS A 50 -11.34 -9.19 -4.81
N GLY A 51 -10.86 -8.41 -5.77
CA GLY A 51 -10.83 -8.81 -7.18
C GLY A 51 -9.91 -9.98 -7.51
N THR A 52 -9.14 -10.56 -6.57
CA THR A 52 -8.06 -11.52 -6.92
C THR A 52 -7.84 -12.67 -5.92
N LYS A 53 -8.79 -12.98 -5.02
CA LYS A 53 -8.71 -14.23 -4.21
C LYS A 53 -9.55 -15.39 -4.75
N LYS A 54 -10.28 -15.22 -5.86
CA LYS A 54 -11.06 -16.26 -6.52
C LYS A 54 -10.37 -16.87 -7.77
N GLU A 55 -9.04 -16.89 -7.82
CA GLU A 55 -8.29 -17.51 -8.94
C GLU A 55 -7.06 -18.35 -8.53
N ILE A 56 -6.91 -18.67 -7.24
CA ILE A 56 -6.02 -19.75 -6.81
C ILE A 56 -6.85 -20.76 -6.03
N GLY A 57 -7.57 -21.57 -6.80
CA GLY A 57 -8.30 -22.73 -6.32
C GLY A 57 -7.34 -23.75 -5.73
N ILE A 58 -7.56 -24.05 -4.45
CA ILE A 58 -7.78 -25.44 -4.06
C ILE A 58 -9.14 -25.86 -4.59
#